data_AF-A0A7K4CN71-F1
#
_entry.id   AF-A0A7K4CN71-F1
#
_cell.length_a   1.000
_cell.length_b   1.000
_cell.length_c   1.000
_cell.angle_alpha   90.00
_cell.angle_beta   90.00
_cell.angle_gamma   90.00
#
_symmetry.space_group_name_H-M   'P 1'
#
loop_
_entity.id
_entity.type
_entity.pdbx_description
1 polymer ?
#
loop_
_entity_poly.entity_id
_entity_poly.type
_entity_poly.pdbx_seq_one_letter_code
_entity_poly.pdbx_strand_id
1 'polypeptide(L)'
;MALNVLDNVSNYIYFVPLFAMGIAFLLVFVKKRREMKRDLHPLDQEEERESLANPIAITVALFGGLIYALFFSSFRPVMPYPLDVITLIWYAGFLVFFIVLCIREYKRYAGPPFEVKDAGDLSLKYEAIRKATHVVIVLVIVCYIIIGPAFMQVVNWLLRVVPGFGVDGLDGHTIFFAGQYTVSFLTIIAFLGLATSEIVRVFFYRAYPLKQVKAIFRRKETGAALGSHMSLTVGSLVVILVFGPYYPSIAMASISISAIADGAAGIIGRRFGRHAYQTLFSRKRKTLEGLLSATVVSIVLSLSLLVYQFGIASFFMAFIATLVLDGIDLLSIPVSDNLLNPIATS
;
A
#
# COMPACT_ATOMS: atom_id res chain seq x y z
N MET A 1 2.02 31.68 20.03
CA MET A 1 2.41 30.65 21.03
C MET A 1 1.54 29.41 20.95
N ALA A 2 0.21 29.50 21.06
CA ALA A 2 -0.69 28.34 20.98
C ALA A 2 -0.62 27.59 19.63
N LEU A 3 -0.55 28.30 18.49
CA LEU A 3 -0.37 27.69 17.17
C LEU A 3 0.94 26.93 17.06
N ASN A 4 2.08 27.49 17.51
CA ASN A 4 3.36 26.79 17.49
C ASN A 4 3.37 25.52 18.37
N VAL A 5 2.65 25.53 19.49
CA VAL A 5 2.51 24.32 20.33
C VAL A 5 1.65 23.28 19.61
N LEU A 6 0.54 23.71 19.01
CA LEU A 6 -0.31 22.84 18.20
C LEU A 6 0.48 22.24 17.04
N ASP A 7 1.18 23.04 16.24
CA ASP A 7 2.02 22.55 15.13
C ASP A 7 3.04 21.50 15.62
N ASN A 8 3.76 21.78 16.71
CA ASN A 8 4.75 20.84 17.25
C ASN A 8 4.15 19.52 17.75
N VAL A 9 2.97 19.54 18.37
CA VAL A 9 2.30 18.33 18.86
C VAL A 9 1.61 17.57 17.72
N SER A 10 0.99 18.32 16.80
CA SER A 10 0.17 17.81 15.71
C SER A 10 1.01 17.01 14.70
N ASN A 11 2.25 17.44 14.47
CA ASN A 11 3.23 16.73 13.63
C ASN A 11 3.50 15.27 14.05
N TYR A 12 3.13 14.86 15.27
CA TYR A 12 3.34 13.51 15.78
C TYR A 12 2.05 12.75 16.07
N ILE A 13 0.90 13.42 16.17
CA ILE A 13 -0.31 12.81 16.71
C ILE A 13 -0.86 11.71 15.80
N TYR A 14 -0.73 11.84 14.48
CA TYR A 14 -1.16 10.83 13.52
C TYR A 14 -0.28 9.57 13.50
N PHE A 15 0.92 9.60 14.11
CA PHE A 15 1.72 8.38 14.27
C PHE A 15 1.07 7.41 15.26
N VAL A 16 0.33 7.91 16.26
CA VAL A 16 -0.32 7.07 17.27
C VAL A 16 -1.19 5.96 16.65
N PRO A 17 -2.18 6.27 15.77
CA PRO A 17 -2.96 5.22 15.12
C PRO A 17 -2.12 4.33 14.19
N LEU A 18 -1.04 4.85 13.56
CA LEU A 18 -0.15 4.04 12.72
C LEU A 18 0.64 2.99 13.54
N PHE A 19 1.19 3.38 14.70
CA PHE A 19 1.85 2.46 15.63
C PHE A 19 0.85 1.43 16.19
N ALA A 20 -0.36 1.86 16.53
CA ALA A 20 -1.41 0.95 16.99
C ALA A 20 -1.74 -0.13 15.92
N MET A 21 -1.77 0.24 14.64
CA MET A 21 -1.93 -0.72 13.53
C MET A 21 -0.77 -1.71 13.43
N GLY A 22 0.48 -1.26 13.58
CA GLY A 22 1.64 -2.14 13.63
C GLY A 22 1.56 -3.17 14.75
N ILE A 23 1.14 -2.75 15.94
CA ILE A 23 0.91 -3.67 17.08
C ILE A 23 -0.21 -4.66 16.76
N ALA A 24 -1.30 -4.20 16.14
CA ALA A 24 -2.39 -5.09 15.73
C ALA A 24 -1.94 -6.15 14.72
N PHE A 25 -1.05 -5.82 13.78
CA PHE A 25 -0.47 -6.81 12.85
C PHE A 25 0.41 -7.86 13.55
N LEU A 26 1.13 -7.51 14.61
CA LEU A 26 1.81 -8.50 15.46
C LEU A 26 0.81 -9.46 16.12
N LEU A 27 -0.33 -8.94 16.58
CA LEU A 27 -1.37 -9.78 17.15
C LEU A 27 -2.00 -10.72 16.09
N VAL A 28 -2.13 -10.25 14.84
CA VAL A 28 -2.54 -11.10 13.70
C VAL A 28 -1.57 -12.26 13.51
N PHE A 29 -0.26 -12.00 13.53
CA PHE A 29 0.76 -13.05 13.45
C PHE A 29 0.63 -14.08 14.59
N VAL A 30 0.51 -13.62 15.83
CA VAL A 30 0.35 -14.51 16.99
C VAL A 30 -0.90 -15.37 16.85
N LYS A 31 -2.01 -14.79 16.38
CA LYS A 31 -3.25 -15.52 16.11
C LYS A 31 -3.05 -16.58 15.02
N LYS A 32 -2.44 -16.22 13.88
CA LYS A 32 -2.20 -17.15 12.77
C LYS A 32 -1.35 -18.34 13.18
N ARG A 33 -0.28 -18.10 13.94
CA ARG A 33 0.57 -19.17 14.48
C ARG A 33 -0.22 -20.14 15.37
N ARG A 34 -1.20 -19.65 16.13
CA ARG A 34 -2.10 -20.50 16.95
C ARG A 34 -3.10 -21.29 16.09
N GLU A 35 -3.64 -20.70 15.03
CA GLU A 35 -4.55 -21.38 14.11
C GLU A 35 -3.86 -22.53 13.38
N MET A 36 -2.63 -22.32 12.91
CA MET A 36 -1.84 -23.35 12.23
C MET A 36 -1.46 -24.48 13.16
N LYS A 37 -1.06 -24.19 14.41
CA LYS A 37 -0.80 -25.24 15.43
C LYS A 37 -2.02 -26.11 15.76
N ARG A 38 -3.23 -25.67 15.41
CA ARG A 38 -4.49 -26.39 15.64
C ARG A 38 -4.98 -27.10 14.38
N ASP A 39 -4.19 -27.10 13.30
CA ASP A 39 -4.53 -27.67 12.00
C ASP A 39 -5.88 -27.21 11.45
N LEU A 40 -6.32 -26.00 11.82
CA LEU A 40 -7.61 -25.46 11.37
C LEU A 40 -7.63 -25.22 9.85
N HIS A 41 -6.46 -24.99 9.26
CA HIS A 41 -6.26 -24.78 7.84
C HIS A 41 -4.97 -25.48 7.40
N PRO A 42 -5.03 -26.74 6.92
CA PRO A 42 -3.85 -27.42 6.41
C PRO A 42 -3.37 -26.67 5.16
N LEU A 43 -2.18 -26.08 5.29
CA LEU A 43 -1.42 -25.44 4.22
C LEU A 43 -0.24 -26.35 3.88
N ASP A 44 0.27 -26.28 2.65
CA ASP A 44 1.57 -26.86 2.37
C ASP A 44 2.68 -26.08 3.10
N GLN A 45 3.88 -26.67 3.20
CA GLN A 45 5.00 -26.06 3.92
C GLN A 45 5.44 -24.70 3.35
N GLU A 46 5.21 -24.45 2.06
CA GLU A 46 5.60 -23.21 1.39
C GLU A 46 4.58 -22.11 1.69
N GLU A 47 3.29 -22.40 1.56
CA GLU A 47 2.17 -21.54 1.93
C GLU A 47 2.17 -21.19 3.41
N GLU A 48 2.54 -22.12 4.29
CA GLU A 48 2.69 -21.87 5.72
C GLU A 48 3.80 -20.84 6.00
N ARG A 49 4.97 -21.03 5.38
CA ARG A 49 6.11 -20.10 5.51
C ARG A 49 5.74 -18.70 5.03
N GLU A 50 5.14 -18.59 3.86
CA GLU A 50 4.69 -17.29 3.31
C GLU A 50 3.62 -16.64 4.20
N SER A 51 2.68 -17.44 4.70
CA SER A 51 1.61 -16.94 5.56
C SER A 51 2.11 -16.39 6.89
N LEU A 52 3.24 -16.89 7.41
CA LEU A 52 3.86 -16.38 8.65
C LEU A 52 4.83 -15.23 8.39
N ALA A 53 5.62 -15.32 7.32
CA ALA A 53 6.62 -14.33 6.98
C ALA A 53 6.00 -12.98 6.60
N ASN A 54 4.86 -12.98 5.92
CA ASN A 54 4.20 -11.75 5.47
C ASN A 54 3.79 -10.80 6.61
N PRO A 55 3.04 -11.23 7.64
CA PRO A 55 2.71 -10.36 8.77
C PRO A 55 3.95 -9.79 9.48
N ILE A 56 5.01 -10.59 9.63
CA ILE A 56 6.28 -10.13 10.21
C ILE A 56 6.89 -9.05 9.33
N ALA A 57 7.07 -9.33 8.04
CA ALA A 57 7.70 -8.40 7.09
C ALA A 57 6.92 -7.07 7.00
N ILE A 58 5.58 -7.14 6.91
CA ILE A 58 4.70 -5.97 6.92
C ILE A 58 4.92 -5.14 8.19
N THR A 59 4.93 -5.81 9.35
CA THR A 59 5.11 -5.13 10.64
C THR A 59 6.49 -4.47 10.74
N VAL A 60 7.54 -5.19 10.36
CA VAL A 60 8.92 -4.70 10.39
C VAL A 60 9.08 -3.51 9.45
N ALA A 61 8.55 -3.60 8.22
CA ALA A 61 8.58 -2.51 7.26
C ALA A 61 7.83 -1.28 7.79
N LEU A 62 6.63 -1.47 8.35
CA LEU A 62 5.83 -0.37 8.91
C LEU A 62 6.57 0.33 10.06
N PHE A 63 7.02 -0.42 11.08
CA PHE A 63 7.76 0.21 12.19
C PHE A 63 9.07 0.83 11.73
N GLY A 64 9.81 0.17 10.83
CA GLY A 64 11.04 0.72 10.26
C GLY A 64 10.80 2.06 9.56
N GLY A 65 9.77 2.14 8.72
CA GLY A 65 9.38 3.39 8.05
C GLY A 65 8.92 4.48 9.02
N LEU A 66 8.12 4.13 10.04
CA LEU A 66 7.68 5.09 11.06
C LEU A 66 8.84 5.60 11.92
N ILE A 67 9.75 4.72 12.34
CA ILE A 67 10.98 5.09 13.08
C ILE A 67 11.86 5.98 12.21
N TYR A 68 12.05 5.63 10.93
CA TYR A 68 12.80 6.46 9.99
C TYR A 68 12.20 7.87 9.92
N ALA A 69 10.89 7.98 9.66
CA ALA A 69 10.19 9.26 9.58
C ALA A 69 10.27 10.07 10.88
N LEU A 70 10.19 9.40 12.04
CA LEU A 70 10.24 10.07 13.35
C LEU A 70 11.62 10.58 13.72
N PHE A 71 12.69 9.84 13.42
CA PHE A 71 14.02 10.12 13.96
C PHE A 71 15.03 10.63 12.92
N PHE A 72 14.90 10.20 11.67
CA PHE A 72 15.91 10.41 10.64
C PHE A 72 15.45 11.33 9.52
N SER A 73 14.14 11.42 9.26
CA SER A 73 13.63 12.38 8.29
C SER A 73 13.85 13.81 8.76
N SER A 74 14.59 14.56 7.95
CA SER A 74 14.73 16.01 8.05
C SER A 74 13.46 16.75 7.64
N PHE A 75 12.52 16.05 7.00
CA PHE A 75 11.25 16.61 6.58
C PHE A 75 10.20 16.43 7.67
N ARG A 76 10.00 17.51 8.43
CA ARG A 76 8.96 17.59 9.45
C ARG A 76 8.13 18.85 9.22
N PRO A 77 6.79 18.73 9.23
CA PRO A 77 6.01 17.50 9.35
C PRO A 77 5.93 16.65 8.07
N VAL A 78 5.70 15.33 8.21
CA VAL A 78 5.29 14.50 7.06
C VAL A 78 3.82 14.80 6.68
N MET A 79 2.98 15.13 7.66
CA MET A 79 1.62 15.62 7.43
C MET A 79 1.43 16.94 8.19
N PRO A 80 1.35 18.09 7.50
CA PRO A 80 1.26 19.38 8.15
C PRO A 80 -0.12 19.62 8.74
N TYR A 81 -0.15 20.42 9.80
CA TYR A 81 -1.39 21.01 10.29
C TYR A 81 -2.11 21.79 9.17
N PRO A 82 -3.44 21.66 9.01
CA PRO A 82 -4.38 20.88 9.83
C PRO A 82 -4.69 19.46 9.31
N LEU A 83 -3.96 18.95 8.30
CA LEU A 83 -4.28 17.68 7.65
C LEU A 83 -4.20 16.48 8.60
N ASP A 84 -3.29 16.54 9.57
CA ASP A 84 -3.14 15.57 10.66
C ASP A 84 -4.35 15.50 11.60
N VAL A 85 -4.85 16.65 12.07
CA VAL A 85 -6.07 16.75 12.88
C VAL A 85 -7.27 16.28 12.08
N ILE A 86 -7.37 16.69 10.81
CA ILE A 86 -8.43 16.24 9.90
C ILE A 86 -8.38 14.72 9.72
N THR A 87 -7.18 14.13 9.60
CA THR A 87 -7.01 12.67 9.51
C THR A 87 -7.53 11.96 10.75
N LEU A 88 -7.24 12.49 11.94
CA LEU A 88 -7.74 11.91 13.19
C LEU A 88 -9.26 12.02 13.32
N ILE A 89 -9.84 13.18 12.99
CA ILE A 89 -11.29 13.39 13.00
C ILE A 89 -11.96 12.43 12.02
N TRP A 90 -11.44 12.35 10.79
CA TRP A 90 -11.92 11.42 9.78
C TRP A 90 -11.84 9.98 10.28
N TYR A 91 -10.71 9.59 10.86
CA TYR A 91 -10.49 8.22 11.30
C TYR A 91 -11.41 7.84 12.49
N ALA A 92 -11.63 8.76 13.43
CA ALA A 92 -12.59 8.58 14.50
C ALA A 92 -14.02 8.39 13.97
N GLY A 93 -14.44 9.24 13.03
CA GLY A 93 -15.74 9.11 12.35
C GLY A 93 -15.87 7.80 11.57
N PHE A 94 -14.81 7.43 10.84
CA PHE A 94 -14.72 6.16 10.11
C PHE A 94 -14.86 4.97 11.06
N LEU A 95 -14.17 4.97 12.22
CA LEU A 95 -14.27 3.88 13.20
C LEU A 95 -15.69 3.73 13.75
N VAL A 96 -16.34 4.83 14.12
CA VAL A 96 -17.74 4.79 14.59
C VAL A 96 -18.65 4.20 13.52
N PHE A 97 -18.56 4.72 12.28
CA PHE A 97 -19.34 4.21 11.16
C PHE A 97 -19.07 2.72 10.88
N PHE A 98 -17.80 2.33 10.85
CA PHE A 98 -17.39 0.96 10.57
C PHE A 98 -17.83 -0.01 11.67
N ILE A 99 -17.75 0.40 12.95
CA ILE A 99 -18.28 -0.38 14.08
C ILE A 99 -19.79 -0.56 13.96
N VAL A 100 -20.55 0.46 13.57
CA VAL A 100 -21.99 0.35 13.34
C VAL A 100 -22.28 -0.68 12.23
N LEU A 101 -21.53 -0.65 11.13
CA LEU A 101 -21.63 -1.66 10.07
C LEU A 101 -21.31 -3.07 10.60
N CYS A 102 -20.28 -3.20 11.44
CA CYS A 102 -19.90 -4.47 12.04
C CYS A 102 -21.00 -5.04 12.94
N ILE A 103 -21.60 -4.20 13.79
CA ILE A 103 -22.73 -4.59 14.67
C ILE A 103 -23.92 -5.03 13.83
N ARG A 104 -24.25 -4.27 12.77
CA ARG A 104 -25.34 -4.62 11.85
C ARG A 104 -25.11 -5.97 11.20
N GLU A 105 -23.88 -6.24 10.78
CA GLU A 105 -23.52 -7.48 10.11
C GLU A 105 -23.50 -8.67 11.07
N TYR A 106 -22.95 -8.50 12.27
CA TYR A 106 -22.94 -9.52 13.31
C TYR A 106 -24.36 -10.02 13.64
N LYS A 107 -25.34 -9.11 13.73
CA LYS A 107 -26.76 -9.46 13.98
C LYS A 107 -27.41 -10.22 12.82
N ARG A 108 -26.93 -10.05 11.59
CA ARG A 108 -27.48 -10.69 10.37
C ARG A 108 -26.79 -12.00 10.03
N TYR A 109 -25.71 -12.33 10.72
CA TYR A 109 -24.89 -13.48 10.37
C TYR A 109 -25.54 -14.78 10.83
N ALA A 110 -26.01 -15.59 9.86
CA ALA A 110 -26.63 -16.89 10.10
C ALA A 110 -25.85 -18.07 9.45
N GLY A 111 -24.67 -17.82 8.88
CA GLY A 111 -23.95 -18.79 8.05
C GLY A 111 -22.70 -19.42 8.71
N PRO A 112 -22.12 -20.45 8.10
CA PRO A 112 -20.83 -21.01 8.51
C PRO A 112 -19.64 -20.07 8.18
N PRO A 113 -18.47 -20.28 8.83
CA PRO A 113 -17.24 -19.55 8.49
C PRO A 113 -16.80 -19.85 7.04
N PHE A 114 -16.19 -18.86 6.40
CA PHE A 114 -15.73 -18.78 5.00
C PHE A 114 -15.66 -20.09 4.20
N GLU A 115 -16.39 -20.18 3.09
CA GLU A 115 -16.08 -21.15 2.03
C GLU A 115 -14.81 -20.73 1.30
N VAL A 116 -13.79 -21.58 1.35
CA VAL A 116 -12.53 -21.38 0.64
C VAL A 116 -12.68 -21.95 -0.77
N LYS A 117 -12.49 -21.12 -1.79
CA LYS A 117 -12.38 -21.60 -3.18
C LYS A 117 -10.94 -21.99 -3.47
N ASP A 118 -10.75 -23.12 -4.15
CA ASP A 118 -9.42 -23.57 -4.57
C ASP A 118 -8.83 -22.67 -5.65
N ALA A 119 -7.50 -22.51 -5.61
CA ALA A 119 -6.78 -21.58 -6.47
C ALA A 119 -6.88 -21.88 -7.98
N GLY A 120 -7.17 -23.15 -8.33
CA GLY A 120 -7.37 -23.60 -9.72
C GLY A 120 -8.67 -23.12 -10.36
N ASP A 121 -9.68 -22.77 -9.56
CA ASP A 121 -11.02 -22.39 -10.04
C ASP A 121 -11.22 -20.86 -10.15
N LEU A 122 -10.20 -20.07 -9.84
CA LEU A 122 -10.27 -18.62 -9.89
C LEU A 122 -10.18 -18.15 -11.35
N SER A 123 -11.34 -17.99 -11.99
CA SER A 123 -11.47 -17.38 -13.31
C SER A 123 -10.71 -16.05 -13.41
N LEU A 124 -10.27 -15.68 -14.62
CA LEU A 124 -9.59 -14.41 -14.91
C LEU A 124 -10.31 -13.18 -14.31
N LYS A 125 -11.64 -13.25 -14.19
CA LYS A 125 -12.46 -12.20 -13.55
C LYS A 125 -12.08 -11.98 -12.08
N TYR A 126 -11.80 -13.03 -11.31
CA TYR A 126 -11.43 -12.89 -9.90
C TYR A 126 -10.05 -12.26 -9.73
N GLU A 127 -9.07 -12.62 -10.56
CA GLU A 127 -7.76 -11.97 -10.52
C GLU A 127 -7.86 -10.50 -10.94
N ALA A 128 -8.70 -10.18 -11.93
CA ALA A 128 -8.97 -8.79 -12.30
C ALA A 128 -9.61 -8.00 -11.16
N ILE A 129 -10.60 -8.55 -10.44
CA ILE A 129 -11.21 -7.92 -9.26
C ILE A 129 -10.19 -7.77 -8.12
N ARG A 130 -9.30 -8.75 -7.92
CA ARG A 130 -8.20 -8.65 -6.95
C ARG A 130 -7.24 -7.53 -7.32
N LYS A 131 -6.81 -7.46 -8.57
CA LYS A 131 -5.98 -6.35 -9.05
C LYS A 131 -6.76 -5.02 -9.07
N ALA A 132 -8.09 -5.04 -9.05
CA ALA A 132 -8.88 -3.83 -8.83
C ALA A 132 -8.65 -3.21 -7.44
N THR A 133 -8.24 -3.96 -6.42
CA THR A 133 -7.81 -3.31 -5.16
C THR A 133 -6.48 -2.58 -5.30
N HIS A 134 -5.62 -2.97 -6.25
CA HIS A 134 -4.45 -2.15 -6.62
C HIS A 134 -4.88 -0.84 -7.31
N VAL A 135 -6.08 -0.77 -7.91
CA VAL A 135 -6.61 0.48 -8.49
C VAL A 135 -6.80 1.55 -7.42
N VAL A 136 -7.06 1.20 -6.16
CA VAL A 136 -7.09 2.18 -5.06
C VAL A 136 -5.73 2.86 -4.90
N ILE A 137 -4.64 2.12 -5.09
CA ILE A 137 -3.27 2.64 -5.00
C ILE A 137 -2.89 3.38 -6.28
N VAL A 138 -3.33 2.93 -7.45
CA VAL A 138 -3.24 3.70 -8.69
C VAL A 138 -4.00 5.03 -8.57
N LEU A 139 -5.14 5.04 -7.90
CA LEU A 139 -5.89 6.27 -7.62
C LEU A 139 -5.08 7.21 -6.73
N VAL A 140 -4.35 6.71 -5.73
CA VAL A 140 -3.39 7.53 -4.95
C VAL A 140 -2.33 8.16 -5.85
N ILE A 141 -1.83 7.43 -6.86
CA ILE A 141 -0.88 7.98 -7.84
C ILE A 141 -1.51 9.07 -8.71
N VAL A 142 -2.72 8.85 -9.19
CA VAL A 142 -3.48 9.86 -9.95
C VAL A 142 -3.75 11.08 -9.08
N CYS A 143 -4.10 10.86 -7.81
CA CYS A 143 -4.24 11.92 -6.83
C CYS A 143 -2.94 12.70 -6.65
N TYR A 144 -1.78 12.05 -6.68
CA TYR A 144 -0.49 12.72 -6.61
C TYR A 144 -0.26 13.63 -7.82
N ILE A 145 -0.36 13.07 -9.03
CA ILE A 145 0.09 13.75 -10.24
C ILE A 145 -0.91 14.83 -10.67
N ILE A 146 -2.20 14.59 -10.45
CA ILE A 146 -3.27 15.45 -10.95
C ILE A 146 -3.91 16.24 -9.82
N ILE A 147 -4.44 15.55 -8.80
CA ILE A 147 -5.28 16.20 -7.77
C ILE A 147 -4.44 17.06 -6.84
N GLY A 148 -3.23 16.62 -6.45
CA GLY A 148 -2.34 17.36 -5.57
C GLY A 148 -1.98 18.73 -6.15
N PRO A 149 -1.38 18.81 -7.36
CA PRO A 149 -1.11 20.07 -8.03
C PRO A 149 -2.38 20.91 -8.25
N ALA A 150 -3.50 20.31 -8.66
CA ALA A 150 -4.76 21.04 -8.87
C ALA A 150 -5.30 21.64 -7.57
N PHE A 151 -5.33 20.86 -6.49
CA PHE A 151 -5.72 21.30 -5.15
C PHE A 151 -4.84 22.45 -4.68
N MET A 152 -3.52 22.34 -4.89
CA MET A 152 -2.57 23.38 -4.50
C MET A 152 -2.68 24.65 -5.36
N GLN A 153 -3.07 24.53 -6.63
CA GLN A 153 -3.43 25.70 -7.43
C GLN A 153 -4.68 26.40 -6.90
N VAL A 154 -5.69 25.65 -6.45
CA VAL A 154 -6.89 26.22 -5.80
C VAL A 154 -6.53 26.91 -4.48
N VAL A 155 -5.70 26.27 -3.64
CA VAL A 155 -5.21 26.88 -2.40
C VAL A 155 -4.40 28.14 -2.69
N ASN A 156 -3.48 28.10 -3.65
CA ASN A 156 -2.69 29.27 -4.05
C ASN A 156 -3.57 30.41 -4.59
N TRP A 157 -4.59 30.08 -5.37
CA TRP A 157 -5.59 31.05 -5.83
C TRP A 157 -6.36 31.67 -4.66
N LEU A 158 -6.84 30.86 -3.71
CA LEU A 158 -7.52 31.36 -2.51
C LEU A 158 -6.63 32.29 -1.69
N LEU A 159 -5.37 31.93 -1.47
CA LEU A 159 -4.40 32.76 -0.73
C LEU A 159 -4.17 34.12 -1.38
N ARG A 160 -4.23 34.21 -2.72
CA ARG A 160 -4.09 35.48 -3.45
C ARG A 160 -5.36 36.34 -3.39
N VAL A 161 -6.53 35.73 -3.28
CA VAL A 161 -7.82 36.43 -3.32
C VAL A 161 -8.24 36.93 -1.93
N VAL A 162 -7.88 36.22 -0.84
CA VAL A 162 -8.28 36.61 0.52
C VAL A 162 -7.38 37.74 1.05
N PRO A 163 -7.90 38.97 1.23
CA PRO A 163 -7.11 40.08 1.75
C PRO A 163 -6.65 39.77 3.18
N GLY A 164 -5.37 40.00 3.48
CA GLY A 164 -4.81 39.84 4.83
C GLY A 164 -3.92 38.62 5.06
N PHE A 165 -3.80 37.70 4.10
CA PHE A 165 -2.83 36.60 4.20
C PHE A 165 -1.40 37.01 3.82
N GLY A 166 -1.21 38.04 2.99
CA GLY A 166 0.10 38.67 2.75
C GLY A 166 1.19 37.74 2.20
N VAL A 167 0.83 36.58 1.65
CA VAL A 167 1.78 35.63 1.08
C VAL A 167 1.87 35.87 -0.43
N ASP A 168 3.04 36.25 -0.92
CA ASP A 168 3.37 36.18 -2.33
C ASP A 168 3.17 34.71 -2.76
N GLY A 169 2.10 34.44 -3.51
CA GLY A 169 1.56 33.09 -3.65
C GLY A 169 2.61 32.01 -3.98
N LEU A 170 2.33 30.77 -3.59
CA LEU A 170 3.23 29.62 -3.69
C LEU A 170 3.84 29.50 -5.11
N ASP A 171 5.16 29.28 -5.18
CA ASP A 171 5.86 29.05 -6.44
C ASP A 171 5.59 27.64 -6.99
N GLY A 172 5.94 27.40 -8.25
CA GLY A 172 5.69 26.12 -8.92
C GLY A 172 6.35 24.92 -8.24
N HIS A 173 7.54 25.13 -7.65
CA HIS A 173 8.24 24.09 -6.89
C HIS A 173 7.49 23.74 -5.61
N THR A 174 7.03 24.74 -4.84
CA THR A 174 6.25 24.53 -3.61
C THR A 174 4.90 23.88 -3.90
N ILE A 175 4.25 24.19 -5.03
CA ILE A 175 3.01 23.53 -5.47
C ILE A 175 3.26 22.03 -5.73
N PHE A 176 4.36 21.68 -6.40
CA PHE A 176 4.71 20.28 -6.67
C PHE A 176 5.04 19.51 -5.39
N PHE A 177 5.85 20.11 -4.50
CA PHE A 177 6.15 19.53 -3.18
C PHE A 177 4.93 19.48 -2.27
N ALA A 178 3.95 20.36 -2.42
CA ALA A 178 2.71 20.28 -1.64
C ALA A 178 1.75 19.18 -2.11
N GLY A 179 1.92 18.66 -3.34
CA GLY A 179 1.30 17.40 -3.77
C GLY A 179 1.68 16.22 -2.85
N GLN A 180 2.91 16.22 -2.32
CA GLN A 180 3.41 15.23 -1.36
C GLN A 180 2.56 15.17 -0.08
N TYR A 181 2.15 16.31 0.46
CA TYR A 181 1.31 16.36 1.66
C TYR A 181 -0.08 15.80 1.41
N THR A 182 -0.68 16.15 0.26
CA THR A 182 -1.99 15.62 -0.16
C THR A 182 -1.94 14.10 -0.28
N VAL A 183 -0.85 13.56 -0.83
CA VAL A 183 -0.71 12.12 -1.02
C VAL A 183 -0.36 11.39 0.25
N SER A 184 0.49 11.97 1.09
CA SER A 184 0.75 11.42 2.43
C SER A 184 -0.55 11.34 3.23
N PHE A 185 -1.37 12.40 3.19
CA PHE A 185 -2.71 12.45 3.78
C PHE A 185 -3.63 11.35 3.24
N LEU A 186 -3.84 11.28 1.92
CA LEU A 186 -4.73 10.29 1.32
C LEU A 186 -4.23 8.85 1.53
N THR A 187 -2.92 8.62 1.50
CA THR A 187 -2.33 7.29 1.71
C THR A 187 -2.50 6.85 3.15
N ILE A 188 -2.29 7.73 4.13
CA ILE A 188 -2.50 7.42 5.55
C ILE A 188 -3.97 7.12 5.82
N ILE A 189 -4.89 7.91 5.27
CA ILE A 189 -6.34 7.65 5.34
C ILE A 189 -6.69 6.28 4.74
N ALA A 190 -6.19 5.99 3.53
CA ALA A 190 -6.41 4.71 2.86
C ALA A 190 -5.84 3.55 3.68
N PHE A 191 -4.62 3.69 4.20
CA PHE A 191 -3.98 2.68 5.05
C PHE A 191 -4.80 2.42 6.32
N LEU A 192 -5.21 3.46 7.05
CA LEU A 192 -6.00 3.30 8.28
C LEU A 192 -7.33 2.59 8.01
N GLY A 193 -8.02 2.96 6.93
CA GLY A 193 -9.27 2.31 6.52
C GLY A 193 -9.08 0.84 6.15
N LEU A 194 -8.09 0.54 5.31
CA LEU A 194 -7.78 -0.83 4.87
C LEU A 194 -7.27 -1.70 6.02
N ALA A 195 -6.39 -1.18 6.87
CA ALA A 195 -5.86 -1.88 8.03
C ALA A 195 -6.96 -2.22 9.04
N THR A 196 -7.86 -1.29 9.33
CA THR A 196 -9.02 -1.53 10.21
C THR A 196 -9.92 -2.63 9.63
N SER A 197 -10.24 -2.53 8.34
CA SER A 197 -11.02 -3.54 7.64
C SER A 197 -10.38 -4.92 7.75
N GLU A 198 -9.07 -5.00 7.57
CA GLU A 198 -8.33 -6.26 7.63
C GLU A 198 -8.25 -6.85 9.05
N ILE A 199 -8.04 -6.01 10.06
CA ILE A 199 -8.06 -6.43 11.47
C ILE A 199 -9.43 -6.99 11.83
N VAL A 200 -10.51 -6.31 11.44
CA VAL A 200 -11.87 -6.82 11.67
C VAL A 200 -12.10 -8.13 10.91
N ARG A 201 -11.64 -8.26 9.66
CA ARG A 201 -11.73 -9.51 8.91
C ARG A 201 -11.05 -10.66 9.65
N VAL A 202 -9.85 -10.44 10.18
CA VAL A 202 -9.06 -11.46 10.88
C VAL A 202 -9.64 -11.77 12.25
N PHE A 203 -9.91 -10.78 13.10
CA PHE A 203 -10.32 -11.00 14.49
C PHE A 203 -11.82 -11.25 14.65
N PHE A 204 -12.65 -10.58 13.85
CA PHE A 204 -14.10 -10.51 14.01
C PHE A 204 -14.81 -10.91 12.71
N TYR A 205 -14.43 -12.04 12.11
CA TYR A 205 -14.94 -12.45 10.80
C TYR A 205 -16.47 -12.46 10.65
N ARG A 206 -17.20 -12.81 11.73
CA ARG A 206 -18.67 -12.83 11.75
C ARG A 206 -19.28 -11.43 11.59
N ALA A 207 -18.55 -10.41 12.03
CA ALA A 207 -18.95 -9.02 11.96
C ALA A 207 -18.38 -8.30 10.73
N TYR A 208 -17.64 -8.98 9.83
CA TYR A 208 -16.97 -8.31 8.71
C TYR A 208 -17.97 -7.79 7.66
N PRO A 209 -18.11 -6.47 7.49
CA PRO A 209 -19.21 -5.89 6.70
C PRO A 209 -19.00 -6.00 5.18
N LEU A 210 -17.76 -6.12 4.70
CA LEU A 210 -17.43 -6.10 3.27
C LEU A 210 -17.48 -7.50 2.64
N LYS A 211 -18.68 -8.08 2.56
CA LYS A 211 -18.87 -9.44 2.03
C LYS A 211 -18.41 -9.64 0.59
N GLN A 212 -18.49 -8.62 -0.26
CA GLN A 212 -18.07 -8.72 -1.66
C GLN A 212 -16.57 -8.98 -1.81
N VAL A 213 -15.77 -8.46 -0.86
CA VAL A 213 -14.31 -8.68 -0.81
C VAL A 213 -13.98 -10.14 -0.45
N LYS A 214 -14.92 -10.90 0.12
CA LYS A 214 -14.70 -12.32 0.50
C LYS A 214 -14.29 -13.19 -0.68
N ALA A 215 -14.80 -12.89 -1.88
CA ALA A 215 -14.55 -13.70 -3.06
C ALA A 215 -13.13 -13.53 -3.65
N ILE A 216 -12.32 -12.64 -3.06
CA ILE A 216 -11.03 -12.18 -3.62
C ILE A 216 -9.83 -12.88 -2.96
N PHE A 217 -10.00 -13.43 -1.75
CA PHE A 217 -8.89 -13.97 -0.96
C PHE A 217 -8.46 -15.37 -1.42
N ARG A 218 -7.15 -15.60 -1.47
CA ARG A 218 -6.55 -16.92 -1.72
C ARG A 218 -6.54 -17.78 -0.46
N ARG A 219 -6.40 -19.10 -0.62
CA ARG A 219 -6.30 -20.06 0.50
C ARG A 219 -5.26 -19.66 1.56
N LYS A 220 -4.05 -19.28 1.14
CA LYS A 220 -3.01 -18.78 2.06
C LYS A 220 -3.34 -17.44 2.75
N GLU A 221 -4.28 -16.67 2.21
CA GLU A 221 -4.77 -15.40 2.75
C GLU A 221 -6.04 -15.60 3.63
N THR A 222 -6.50 -16.84 3.80
CA THR A 222 -7.61 -17.20 4.70
C THR A 222 -7.17 -17.32 6.16
N GLY A 223 -8.14 -17.22 7.07
CA GLY A 223 -7.87 -17.16 8.51
C GLY A 223 -7.14 -15.88 8.90
N ALA A 224 -6.17 -15.97 9.80
CA ALA A 224 -5.40 -14.82 10.29
C ALA A 224 -4.19 -14.40 9.41
N ALA A 225 -4.28 -14.54 8.08
CA ALA A 225 -3.24 -14.03 7.18
C ALA A 225 -3.63 -12.64 6.65
N LEU A 226 -2.66 -11.72 6.52
CA LEU A 226 -2.88 -10.42 5.89
C LEU A 226 -2.92 -10.57 4.36
N GLY A 227 -3.88 -9.91 3.71
CA GLY A 227 -4.05 -9.94 2.26
C GLY A 227 -2.98 -9.14 1.51
N SER A 228 -2.81 -9.48 0.23
CA SER A 228 -1.78 -8.85 -0.62
C SER A 228 -1.94 -7.34 -0.81
N HIS A 229 -3.16 -6.83 -0.68
CA HIS A 229 -3.43 -5.39 -0.71
C HIS A 229 -2.81 -4.66 0.48
N MET A 230 -2.73 -5.31 1.66
CA MET A 230 -2.06 -4.73 2.82
C MET A 230 -0.55 -4.65 2.64
N SER A 231 0.07 -5.69 2.07
CA SER A 231 1.49 -5.67 1.68
C SER A 231 1.81 -4.48 0.79
N LEU A 232 1.00 -4.26 -0.25
CA LEU A 232 1.19 -3.16 -1.19
C LEU A 232 0.97 -1.80 -0.54
N THR A 233 -0.07 -1.68 0.29
CA THR A 233 -0.38 -0.43 0.99
C THR A 233 0.74 -0.04 1.96
N VAL A 234 1.26 -1.00 2.72
CA VAL A 234 2.36 -0.75 3.66
C VAL A 234 3.66 -0.46 2.93
N GLY A 235 3.99 -1.20 1.87
CA GLY A 235 5.16 -0.91 1.04
C GLY A 235 5.09 0.51 0.45
N SER A 236 3.92 0.90 -0.07
CA SER A 236 3.69 2.24 -0.60
C SER A 236 3.81 3.32 0.47
N LEU A 237 3.22 3.10 1.66
CA LEU A 237 3.32 4.02 2.79
C LEU A 237 4.77 4.21 3.22
N VAL A 238 5.54 3.12 3.36
CA VAL A 238 6.96 3.19 3.74
C VAL A 238 7.76 4.01 2.72
N VAL A 239 7.57 3.76 1.43
CA VAL A 239 8.24 4.53 0.37
C VAL A 239 7.87 6.01 0.43
N ILE A 240 6.60 6.33 0.65
CA ILE A 240 6.13 7.72 0.81
C ILE A 240 6.75 8.39 2.04
N LEU A 241 6.86 7.67 3.16
CA LEU A 241 7.43 8.22 4.41
C LEU A 241 8.95 8.42 4.32
N VAL A 242 9.66 7.52 3.63
CA VAL A 242 11.13 7.50 3.58
C VAL A 242 11.66 8.36 2.42
N PHE A 243 11.18 8.12 1.20
CA PHE A 243 11.72 8.73 -0.01
C PHE A 243 10.91 9.92 -0.49
N GLY A 244 9.59 9.89 -0.27
CA GLY A 244 8.67 10.91 -0.75
C GLY A 244 9.06 12.36 -0.38
N PRO A 245 9.56 12.65 0.83
CA PRO A 245 10.05 13.98 1.17
C PRO A 245 11.22 14.52 0.34
N TYR A 246 12.06 13.62 -0.16
CA TYR A 246 13.31 13.96 -0.84
C TYR A 246 13.18 13.84 -2.36
N TYR A 247 12.56 12.75 -2.79
CA TYR A 247 12.45 12.35 -4.19
C TYR A 247 11.04 11.81 -4.47
N PRO A 248 10.03 12.69 -4.48
CA PRO A 248 8.65 12.27 -4.71
C PRO A 248 8.45 11.51 -6.01
N SER A 249 9.14 11.91 -7.10
CA SER A 249 9.04 11.22 -8.39
C SER A 249 9.53 9.76 -8.32
N ILE A 250 10.55 9.48 -7.49
CA ILE A 250 11.07 8.13 -7.24
C ILE A 250 10.04 7.32 -6.47
N ALA A 251 9.47 7.88 -5.41
CA ALA A 251 8.39 7.24 -4.65
C ALA A 251 7.19 6.89 -5.55
N MET A 252 6.80 7.82 -6.43
CA MET A 252 5.72 7.61 -7.39
C MET A 252 6.04 6.52 -8.42
N ALA A 253 7.26 6.52 -8.96
CA ALA A 253 7.70 5.51 -9.92
C ALA A 253 7.67 4.11 -9.30
N SER A 254 8.26 3.94 -8.12
CA SER A 254 8.32 2.67 -7.39
C SER A 254 6.92 2.10 -7.08
N ILE A 255 6.00 2.94 -6.59
CA ILE A 255 4.61 2.53 -6.31
C ILE A 255 3.88 2.17 -7.61
N SER A 256 4.09 2.94 -8.68
CA SER A 256 3.46 2.70 -9.98
C SER A 256 3.91 1.40 -10.61
N ILE A 257 5.21 1.12 -10.57
CA ILE A 257 5.81 -0.15 -11.00
C ILE A 257 5.14 -1.30 -10.23
N SER A 258 5.09 -1.20 -8.91
CA SER A 258 4.57 -2.26 -8.05
C SER A 258 3.07 -2.51 -8.24
N ALA A 259 2.28 -1.47 -8.53
CA ALA A 259 0.84 -1.62 -8.74
C ALA A 259 0.49 -2.09 -10.17
N ILE A 260 1.15 -1.53 -11.19
CA ILE A 260 0.78 -1.67 -12.60
C ILE A 260 1.61 -2.75 -13.30
N ALA A 261 2.94 -2.76 -13.14
CA ALA A 261 3.80 -3.72 -13.84
C ALA A 261 3.55 -5.15 -13.36
N ASP A 262 3.38 -5.36 -12.05
CA ASP A 262 2.98 -6.65 -11.49
C ASP A 262 1.58 -7.10 -11.99
N GLY A 263 0.64 -6.15 -12.13
CA GLY A 263 -0.65 -6.41 -12.76
C GLY A 263 -0.51 -6.86 -14.22
N ALA A 264 0.33 -6.17 -14.99
CA ALA A 264 0.60 -6.48 -16.39
C ALA A 264 1.28 -7.85 -16.57
N ALA A 265 2.25 -8.19 -15.71
CA ALA A 265 2.88 -9.51 -15.68
C ALA A 265 1.86 -10.61 -15.40
N GLY A 266 0.97 -10.42 -14.42
CA GLY A 266 -0.07 -11.40 -14.10
C GLY A 266 -1.07 -11.63 -15.22
N ILE A 267 -1.50 -10.56 -15.91
CA ILE A 267 -2.47 -10.65 -17.01
C ILE A 267 -1.83 -11.27 -18.26
N ILE A 268 -0.68 -10.75 -18.69
CA ILE A 268 0.00 -11.22 -19.91
C ILE A 268 0.57 -12.61 -19.69
N GLY A 269 1.18 -12.86 -18.54
CA GLY A 269 1.76 -14.16 -18.21
C GLY A 269 0.72 -15.29 -18.17
N ARG A 270 -0.52 -15.03 -17.74
CA ARG A 270 -1.61 -16.03 -17.79
C ARG A 270 -2.23 -16.18 -19.17
N ARG A 271 -2.35 -15.11 -19.94
CA ARG A 271 -3.04 -15.13 -21.24
C ARG A 271 -2.14 -15.60 -22.39
N PHE A 272 -0.87 -15.24 -22.36
CA PHE A 272 0.09 -15.44 -23.44
C PHE A 272 1.33 -16.23 -23.03
N GLY A 273 1.48 -16.57 -21.74
CA GLY A 273 2.66 -17.27 -21.25
C GLY A 273 2.80 -18.67 -21.83
N ARG A 274 3.87 -18.88 -22.60
CA ARG A 274 4.23 -20.19 -23.18
C ARG A 274 5.52 -20.72 -22.57
N HIS A 275 6.43 -19.82 -22.21
CA HIS A 275 7.75 -20.20 -21.70
C HIS A 275 7.78 -20.07 -20.19
N ALA A 276 7.51 -21.18 -19.50
CA ALA A 276 7.55 -21.21 -18.04
C ALA A 276 8.97 -21.43 -17.50
N TYR A 277 9.31 -20.76 -16.42
CA TYR A 277 10.51 -21.02 -15.61
C TYR A 277 10.12 -21.27 -14.14
N GLN A 278 11.01 -21.93 -13.41
CA GLN A 278 10.88 -22.14 -11.96
C GLN A 278 11.70 -21.09 -11.22
N THR A 279 11.11 -20.52 -10.17
CA THR A 279 11.80 -19.55 -9.32
C THR A 279 12.83 -20.23 -8.42
N LEU A 280 13.83 -19.48 -7.94
CA LEU A 280 15.02 -20.05 -7.29
C LEU A 280 14.74 -20.55 -5.86
N PHE A 281 13.92 -19.83 -5.09
CA PHE A 281 13.56 -20.20 -3.71
C PHE A 281 12.12 -20.69 -3.54
N SER A 282 11.33 -20.77 -4.61
CA SER A 282 9.93 -21.23 -4.56
C SER A 282 9.63 -22.17 -5.72
N ARG A 283 8.70 -23.12 -5.55
CA ARG A 283 8.33 -24.06 -6.62
C ARG A 283 7.30 -23.50 -7.61
N LYS A 284 7.02 -22.20 -7.54
CA LYS A 284 6.06 -21.53 -8.43
C LYS A 284 6.58 -21.49 -9.87
N ARG A 285 5.67 -21.78 -10.79
CA ARG A 285 5.88 -21.57 -12.23
C ARG A 285 5.49 -20.14 -12.58
N LYS A 286 6.44 -19.39 -13.14
CA LYS A 286 6.22 -18.07 -13.75
C LYS A 286 6.56 -18.14 -15.23
N THR A 287 6.22 -17.12 -16.00
CA THR A 287 6.39 -17.11 -17.46
C THR A 287 7.28 -15.96 -17.90
N LEU A 288 8.15 -16.21 -18.88
CA LEU A 288 9.05 -15.19 -19.43
C LEU A 288 8.27 -14.04 -20.06
N GLU A 289 7.10 -14.31 -20.64
CA GLU A 289 6.23 -13.28 -21.19
C GLU A 289 5.63 -12.38 -20.11
N GLY A 290 5.34 -12.93 -18.94
CA GLY A 290 4.93 -12.17 -17.77
C GLY A 290 6.06 -11.26 -17.27
N LEU A 291 7.27 -11.81 -17.14
CA LEU A 291 8.47 -11.06 -16.74
C LEU A 291 8.76 -9.90 -17.71
N LEU A 292 8.87 -10.20 -19.01
CA LEU A 292 9.13 -9.20 -20.06
C LEU A 292 8.08 -8.08 -20.07
N SER A 293 6.81 -8.44 -19.86
CA SER A 293 5.73 -7.46 -19.72
C SER A 293 5.96 -6.51 -18.53
N ALA A 294 6.29 -7.04 -17.35
CA ALA A 294 6.65 -6.21 -16.20
C ALA A 294 7.87 -5.33 -16.49
N THR A 295 8.93 -5.86 -17.11
CA THR A 295 10.13 -5.09 -17.48
C THR A 295 9.76 -3.91 -18.37
N VAL A 296 9.03 -4.14 -19.47
CA VAL A 296 8.66 -3.08 -20.43
C VAL A 296 7.77 -2.03 -19.77
N VAL A 297 6.74 -2.45 -19.03
CA VAL A 297 5.83 -1.53 -18.34
C VAL A 297 6.58 -0.71 -17.29
N SER A 298 7.50 -1.33 -16.55
CA SER A 298 8.31 -0.64 -15.54
C SER A 298 9.24 0.40 -16.16
N ILE A 299 9.88 0.10 -17.30
CA ILE A 299 10.71 1.09 -18.03
C ILE A 299 9.84 2.28 -18.47
N VAL A 300 8.70 2.02 -19.09
CA VAL A 300 7.79 3.08 -19.57
C VAL A 300 7.31 3.97 -18.42
N LEU A 301 6.86 3.37 -17.32
CA LEU A 301 6.39 4.12 -16.15
C LEU A 301 7.52 4.93 -15.52
N SER A 302 8.67 4.31 -15.28
CA SER A 302 9.84 4.98 -14.70
C SER A 302 10.30 6.15 -15.56
N LEU A 303 10.42 5.96 -16.87
CA LEU A 303 10.78 7.04 -17.78
C LEU A 303 9.74 8.18 -17.75
N SER A 304 8.45 7.85 -17.82
CA SER A 304 7.39 8.86 -17.82
C SER A 304 7.37 9.74 -16.57
N LEU A 305 7.73 9.17 -15.41
CA LEU A 305 7.71 9.86 -14.12
C LEU A 305 9.04 10.52 -13.75
N LEU A 306 10.17 9.97 -14.21
CA LEU A 306 11.51 10.43 -13.82
C LEU A 306 12.16 11.37 -14.85
N VAL A 307 11.74 11.34 -16.13
CA VAL A 307 12.42 12.09 -17.20
C VAL A 307 12.45 13.61 -16.93
N TYR A 308 11.39 14.16 -16.36
CA TYR A 308 11.33 15.60 -16.06
C TYR A 308 12.31 16.03 -14.98
N GLN A 309 12.58 15.17 -14.00
CA GLN A 309 13.46 15.49 -12.87
C GLN A 309 14.92 15.11 -13.15
N PHE A 310 15.16 14.03 -13.89
CA PHE A 310 16.50 13.43 -14.03
C PHE A 310 17.01 13.35 -15.47
N GLY A 311 16.24 13.78 -16.47
CA GLY A 311 16.65 13.78 -17.88
C GLY A 311 17.11 12.40 -18.34
N ILE A 312 18.27 12.30 -19.00
CA ILE A 312 18.81 11.04 -19.52
C ILE A 312 19.15 10.02 -18.44
N ALA A 313 19.46 10.45 -17.21
CA ALA A 313 19.74 9.56 -16.09
C ALA A 313 18.52 8.70 -15.70
N SER A 314 17.31 9.16 -16.05
CA SER A 314 16.07 8.39 -15.85
C SER A 314 16.10 7.02 -16.54
N PHE A 315 16.81 6.88 -17.67
CA PHE A 315 16.94 5.61 -18.37
C PHE A 315 17.73 4.59 -17.56
N PHE A 316 18.86 5.01 -16.98
CA PHE A 316 19.69 4.15 -16.14
C PHE A 316 18.95 3.75 -14.87
N MET A 317 18.24 4.69 -14.23
CA MET A 317 17.42 4.39 -13.04
C MET A 317 16.28 3.43 -13.36
N ALA A 318 15.55 3.65 -14.46
CA ALA A 318 14.50 2.75 -14.92
C ALA A 318 15.04 1.33 -15.15
N PHE A 319 16.20 1.23 -15.83
CA PHE A 319 16.85 -0.05 -16.09
C PHE A 319 17.24 -0.76 -14.79
N ILE A 320 17.89 -0.07 -13.84
CA ILE A 320 18.25 -0.64 -12.53
C ILE A 320 17.01 -1.11 -11.78
N ALA A 321 15.95 -0.28 -11.72
CA ALA A 321 14.70 -0.65 -11.05
C ALA A 321 14.09 -1.93 -11.64
N THR A 322 14.14 -2.10 -12.97
CA THR A 322 13.67 -3.34 -13.60
C THR A 322 14.53 -4.56 -13.28
N LEU A 323 15.85 -4.41 -13.24
CA LEU A 323 16.73 -5.51 -12.83
C LEU A 323 16.48 -5.94 -11.39
N VAL A 324 16.22 -4.99 -10.49
CA VAL A 324 15.86 -5.29 -9.10
C VAL A 324 14.53 -6.03 -9.03
N LEU A 325 13.51 -5.56 -9.76
CA LEU A 325 12.20 -6.20 -9.80
C LEU A 325 12.28 -7.62 -10.34
N ASP A 326 12.95 -7.81 -11.48
CA ASP A 326 13.13 -9.11 -12.12
C ASP A 326 13.96 -10.05 -11.22
N GLY A 327 14.95 -9.50 -10.51
CA GLY A 327 15.72 -10.23 -9.51
C GLY A 327 14.86 -10.72 -8.34
N ILE A 328 14.01 -9.86 -7.76
CA ILE A 328 13.07 -10.25 -6.69
C ILE A 328 12.11 -11.33 -7.20
N ASP A 329 11.60 -11.16 -8.43
CA ASP A 329 10.67 -12.09 -9.06
C ASP A 329 11.28 -13.48 -9.27
N LEU A 330 12.54 -13.52 -9.73
CA LEU A 330 13.33 -14.73 -9.95
C LEU A 330 13.68 -15.44 -8.64
N LEU A 331 14.06 -14.69 -7.60
CA LEU A 331 14.38 -15.24 -6.28
C LEU A 331 13.12 -15.80 -5.63
N SER A 332 11.97 -15.12 -5.72
CA SER A 332 10.70 -15.50 -5.10
C SER A 332 10.84 -15.77 -3.60
N ILE A 333 11.38 -14.78 -2.89
CA ILE A 333 11.53 -14.73 -1.43
C ILE A 333 10.15 -15.03 -0.78
N PRO A 334 10.08 -15.72 0.38
CA PRO A 334 8.82 -16.02 1.08
C PRO A 334 8.15 -14.79 1.73
N VAL A 335 8.31 -13.60 1.12
CA VAL A 335 7.67 -12.34 1.48
C VAL A 335 6.95 -11.84 0.23
N SER A 336 5.81 -11.19 0.43
CA SER A 336 5.02 -10.64 -0.67
C SER A 336 5.85 -9.69 -1.52
N ASP A 337 5.94 -10.01 -2.81
CA ASP A 337 6.32 -9.12 -3.92
C ASP A 337 5.70 -7.72 -3.78
N ASN A 338 4.40 -7.64 -3.46
CA ASN A 338 3.69 -6.38 -3.24
C ASN A 338 4.31 -5.50 -2.13
N LEU A 339 4.98 -6.08 -1.12
CA LEU A 339 5.69 -5.31 -0.09
C LEU A 339 7.11 -4.94 -0.54
N LEU A 340 7.83 -5.90 -1.14
CA LEU A 340 9.23 -5.74 -1.49
C LEU A 340 9.46 -4.84 -2.71
N ASN A 341 8.65 -5.01 -3.76
CA ASN A 341 8.79 -4.29 -5.02
C ASN A 341 8.84 -2.77 -4.82
N PRO A 342 7.92 -2.13 -4.08
CA PRO A 342 7.98 -0.68 -3.93
C PRO A 342 9.23 -0.28 -3.14
N ILE A 343 9.55 -0.97 -2.03
CA ILE A 343 10.67 -0.62 -1.17
C ILE A 343 12.03 -0.81 -1.88
N ALA A 344 12.16 -1.83 -2.71
CA ALA A 344 13.43 -2.15 -3.36
C ALA A 344 13.68 -1.35 -4.65
N THR A 345 12.62 -0.86 -5.29
CA THR A 345 12.73 -0.06 -6.53
C THR A 345 12.73 1.45 -6.29
N SER A 346 12.47 1.90 -5.06
CA SER A 346 12.66 3.29 -4.60
C SER A 346 14.10 3.52 -4.18
#